data_AF-A0A4P6PGC6-F1
#
_entry.id   AF-A0A4P6PGC6-F1
#
_cell.length_a   1.000
_cell.length_b   1.000
_cell.length_c   1.000
_cell.angle_alpha   90.00
_cell.angle_beta   90.00
_cell.angle_gamma   90.00
#
_symmetry.space_group_name_H-M   'P 1'
#
loop_
_entity.id
_entity.type
_entity.pdbx_description
1 polymer ?
#
loop_
_entity_poly.entity_id
_entity_poly.type
_entity_poly.pdbx_seq_one_letter_code
_entity_poly.pdbx_strand_id
1 'polypeptide(L)'
;MSKYEKIELLLGELYQHRKLFSALFERRMTEVPEEAVLELMDGRSDKLERLEDYGLLVRTPGFVKLGSQLHDFFSEYMEVDETVHVLYIQENLNEIKRLKAYWEKDRQERYLLRIKKHLREITRIAALNVKTLRNNMEETYTTESHFDLKREKLEDIRSQRDALEGVIRAVERMLEDGLFFNTAADEEMF
;
A
#
# COMPACT_ATOMS: atom_id res chain seq x y z
N MET A 1 18.37 -8.27 -11.03
CA MET A 1 17.20 -7.37 -11.17
C MET A 1 17.57 -6.22 -12.07
N SER A 2 16.97 -6.21 -13.24
CA SER A 2 17.05 -5.11 -14.21
C SER A 2 16.23 -3.92 -13.70
N LYS A 3 16.58 -2.71 -14.14
CA LYS A 3 15.87 -1.47 -13.77
C LYS A 3 15.54 -0.68 -15.03
N TYR A 4 14.36 -0.06 -15.06
CA TYR A 4 14.01 0.88 -16.12
C TYR A 4 14.75 2.20 -15.89
N GLU A 5 15.46 2.68 -16.92
CA GLU A 5 16.16 3.97 -16.85
C GLU A 5 15.22 5.18 -16.99
N LYS A 6 14.02 4.95 -17.55
CA LYS A 6 13.01 5.96 -17.87
C LYS A 6 11.61 5.46 -17.56
N ILE A 7 10.76 6.33 -17.03
CA ILE A 7 9.39 5.99 -16.64
C ILE A 7 8.52 5.59 -17.84
N GLU A 8 8.78 6.18 -19.01
CA GLU A 8 8.05 5.90 -20.26
C GLU A 8 8.22 4.44 -20.70
N LEU A 9 9.38 3.83 -20.40
CA LEU A 9 9.63 2.43 -20.72
C LEU A 9 8.79 1.51 -19.84
N LEU A 10 8.73 1.79 -18.53
CA LEU A 10 7.88 1.05 -17.61
C LEU A 10 6.40 1.19 -17.99
N LEU A 11 5.93 2.42 -18.22
CA LEU A 11 4.55 2.67 -18.63
C LEU A 11 4.21 1.99 -19.97
N GLY A 12 5.15 1.99 -20.91
CA GLY A 12 5.01 1.27 -22.18
C GLY A 12 4.85 -0.23 -21.98
N GLU A 13 5.69 -0.84 -21.13
CA GLU A 13 5.63 -2.27 -20.83
C GLU A 13 4.31 -2.65 -20.12
N LEU A 14 3.89 -1.85 -19.13
CA LEU A 14 2.61 -2.03 -18.42
C LEU A 14 1.43 -1.91 -19.38
N TYR A 15 1.43 -0.93 -20.29
CA TYR A 15 0.37 -0.76 -21.27
C TYR A 15 0.34 -1.89 -22.31
N GLN A 16 1.50 -2.31 -22.79
CA GLN A 16 1.65 -3.39 -23.75
C GLN A 16 1.08 -4.70 -23.20
N HIS A 17 1.37 -5.01 -21.93
CA HIS A 17 0.98 -6.24 -21.26
C HIS A 17 -0.25 -6.08 -20.33
N ARG A 18 -1.03 -5.01 -20.47
CA ARG A 18 -2.17 -4.69 -19.60
C ARG A 18 -3.19 -5.82 -19.44
N LYS A 19 -3.43 -6.63 -20.47
CA LYS A 19 -4.36 -7.77 -20.39
C LYS A 19 -3.85 -8.85 -19.45
N LEU A 20 -2.55 -9.12 -19.50
CA LEU A 20 -1.89 -10.05 -18.59
C LEU A 20 -1.96 -9.50 -17.16
N PHE A 21 -1.56 -8.25 -16.95
CA PHE A 21 -1.60 -7.64 -15.62
C PHE A 21 -3.02 -7.58 -15.04
N SER A 22 -4.03 -7.23 -15.84
CA SER A 22 -5.45 -7.28 -15.42
C SER A 22 -5.87 -8.70 -15.03
N ALA A 23 -5.54 -9.70 -15.86
CA ALA A 23 -5.90 -11.09 -15.59
C ALA A 23 -5.21 -11.65 -14.34
N LEU A 24 -3.94 -11.31 -14.12
CA LEU A 24 -3.20 -11.71 -12.92
C LEU A 24 -3.68 -10.98 -11.67
N PHE A 25 -4.13 -9.74 -11.79
CA PHE A 25 -4.66 -8.96 -10.67
C PHE A 25 -6.09 -9.37 -10.28
N GLU A 26 -6.96 -9.65 -11.26
CA GLU A 26 -8.35 -10.06 -11.04
C GLU A 26 -8.47 -11.49 -10.48
N ARG A 27 -7.56 -12.37 -10.87
CA ARG A 27 -7.49 -13.72 -10.32
C ARG A 27 -6.90 -13.59 -8.91
N ARG A 28 -7.78 -13.49 -7.90
CA ARG A 28 -7.46 -13.58 -6.46
C ARG A 28 -6.53 -14.75 -6.06
N MET A 29 -6.29 -15.69 -6.96
CA MET A 29 -5.26 -16.70 -6.84
C MET A 29 -3.89 -16.03 -6.89
N THR A 30 -3.11 -16.19 -5.83
CA THR A 30 -1.76 -15.65 -5.71
C THR A 30 -0.81 -16.15 -6.82
N GLU A 31 -1.20 -17.19 -7.56
CA GLU A 31 -0.38 -17.90 -8.56
C GLU A 31 -1.25 -18.42 -9.72
N VAL A 32 -0.85 -18.15 -10.96
CA VAL A 32 -1.55 -18.56 -12.20
C VAL A 32 -0.67 -19.54 -12.99
N PRO A 33 -1.21 -20.64 -13.54
CA PRO A 33 -0.42 -21.59 -14.32
C PRO A 33 0.35 -20.91 -15.47
N GLU A 34 1.62 -21.23 -15.64
CA GLU A 34 2.48 -20.62 -16.66
C GLU A 34 1.93 -20.80 -18.08
N GLU A 35 1.32 -21.95 -18.36
CA GLU A 35 0.65 -22.25 -19.63
C GLU A 35 -0.45 -21.22 -19.95
N ALA A 36 -1.28 -20.86 -18.97
CA ALA A 36 -2.33 -19.87 -19.14
C ALA A 36 -1.77 -18.44 -19.31
N VAL A 37 -0.62 -18.15 -18.70
CA VAL A 37 0.09 -16.87 -18.91
C VAL A 37 0.68 -16.80 -20.31
N LEU A 38 1.27 -17.89 -20.80
CA LEU A 38 1.83 -17.95 -22.15
C LEU A 38 0.74 -17.81 -23.23
N GLU A 39 -0.45 -18.37 -23.01
CA GLU A 39 -1.62 -18.13 -23.88
C GLU A 39 -1.97 -16.63 -23.96
N LEU A 40 -1.95 -15.91 -22.84
CA LEU A 40 -2.21 -14.47 -22.78
C LEU A 40 -1.10 -13.61 -23.43
N MET A 41 0.07 -14.21 -23.68
CA MET A 41 1.24 -13.56 -24.27
C MET A 41 1.48 -13.95 -25.74
N ASP A 42 0.53 -14.65 -26.36
CA ASP A 42 0.65 -15.21 -27.72
C ASP A 42 1.85 -16.17 -27.86
N GLY A 43 2.18 -16.93 -26.81
CA GLY A 43 3.28 -17.90 -26.81
C GLY A 43 4.69 -17.30 -26.74
N ARG A 44 4.83 -16.00 -26.43
CA ARG A 44 6.12 -15.29 -26.37
C ARG A 44 6.82 -15.43 -25.02
N SER A 45 7.52 -16.56 -24.84
CA SER A 45 8.29 -16.88 -23.63
C SER A 45 9.45 -15.91 -23.35
N ASP A 46 10.06 -15.35 -24.39
CA ASP A 46 11.11 -14.32 -24.30
C ASP A 46 10.68 -13.06 -23.55
N LYS A 47 9.39 -12.71 -23.66
CA LYS A 47 8.82 -11.57 -22.94
C LYS A 47 8.54 -11.88 -21.48
N LEU A 48 8.26 -13.14 -21.14
CA LEU A 48 7.99 -13.55 -19.77
C LEU A 48 9.27 -13.44 -18.92
N GLU A 49 10.39 -13.90 -19.47
CA GLU A 49 11.72 -13.78 -18.85
C GLU A 49 12.09 -12.32 -18.61
N ARG A 50 11.84 -11.44 -19.59
CA ARG A 50 12.03 -10.00 -19.43
C ARG A 50 11.18 -9.43 -18.28
N LEU A 51 9.89 -9.73 -18.22
CA LEU A 51 9.01 -9.21 -17.16
C LEU A 51 9.44 -9.68 -15.75
N GLU A 52 9.98 -10.90 -15.64
CA GLU A 52 10.59 -11.41 -14.42
C GLU A 52 11.91 -10.70 -14.06
N ASP A 53 12.79 -10.46 -15.03
CA ASP A 53 14.07 -9.78 -14.81
C ASP A 53 13.91 -8.38 -14.21
N TYR A 54 12.84 -7.68 -14.62
CA TYR A 54 12.46 -6.36 -14.09
C TYR A 54 11.63 -6.44 -12.80
N GLY A 55 11.35 -7.64 -12.27
CA GLY A 55 10.60 -7.85 -11.04
C GLY A 55 9.11 -7.53 -11.14
N LEU A 56 8.57 -7.41 -12.36
CA LEU A 56 7.13 -7.18 -12.57
C LEU A 56 6.32 -8.46 -12.38
N LEU A 57 6.94 -9.62 -12.62
CA LEU A 57 6.41 -10.95 -12.39
C LEU A 57 7.38 -11.77 -11.55
N VAL A 58 6.86 -12.81 -10.89
CA VAL A 58 7.64 -13.82 -10.18
C VAL A 58 7.20 -15.19 -10.68
N ARG A 59 8.17 -16.05 -11.04
CA ARG A 59 7.90 -17.43 -11.40
C ARG A 59 8.15 -18.37 -10.23
N THR A 60 7.21 -19.28 -10.02
CA THR A 60 7.34 -20.48 -9.19
C THR A 60 7.17 -21.71 -10.10
N PRO A 61 7.59 -22.93 -9.69
CA PRO A 61 7.54 -24.09 -10.57
C PRO A 61 6.12 -24.34 -11.14
N GLY A 62 5.93 -24.06 -12.44
CA GLY A 62 4.66 -24.20 -13.15
C GLY A 62 3.66 -23.04 -12.98
N PHE A 63 4.03 -22.00 -12.22
CA PHE A 63 3.14 -20.89 -11.90
C PHE A 63 3.84 -19.52 -12.04
N VAL A 64 3.03 -18.50 -12.29
CA VAL A 64 3.45 -17.11 -12.46
C VAL A 64 2.52 -16.22 -11.65
N LYS A 65 3.10 -15.21 -10.99
CA LYS A 65 2.36 -14.20 -10.25
C LYS A 65 2.90 -12.80 -10.47
N LEU A 66 2.13 -11.80 -10.08
CA LEU A 66 2.60 -10.41 -10.02
C LEU A 66 3.74 -10.28 -9.01
N GLY A 67 4.73 -9.45 -9.34
CA GLY A 67 5.71 -8.99 -8.36
C GLY A 67 5.02 -8.22 -7.25
N SER A 68 5.43 -8.44 -5.99
CA SER A 68 4.77 -7.86 -4.81
C SER A 68 4.66 -6.34 -4.88
N GLN A 69 5.72 -5.64 -5.29
CA GLN A 69 5.69 -4.17 -5.44
C GLN A 69 4.65 -3.68 -6.46
N LEU A 70 4.48 -4.41 -7.57
CA LEU A 70 3.52 -4.04 -8.61
C LEU A 70 2.09 -4.38 -8.19
N HIS A 71 1.93 -5.52 -7.50
CA HIS A 71 0.66 -5.90 -6.88
C HIS A 71 0.20 -4.85 -5.87
N ASP A 72 1.04 -4.50 -4.90
CA ASP A 72 0.74 -3.51 -3.86
C ASP A 72 0.39 -2.15 -4.48
N PHE A 73 1.13 -1.73 -5.53
CA PHE A 73 0.83 -0.52 -6.28
C PHE A 73 -0.57 -0.57 -6.89
N PHE A 74 -0.94 -1.65 -7.61
CA PHE A 74 -2.28 -1.76 -8.17
C PHE A 74 -3.36 -1.81 -7.09
N SER A 75 -3.13 -2.55 -6.01
CA SER A 75 -4.07 -2.66 -4.90
C SER A 75 -4.31 -1.33 -4.21
N GLU A 76 -3.28 -0.49 -4.05
CA GLU A 76 -3.38 0.85 -3.46
C GLU A 76 -4.34 1.74 -4.26
N TYR A 77 -4.29 1.69 -5.60
CA TYR A 77 -5.16 2.48 -6.46
C TYR A 77 -6.54 1.85 -6.71
N MET A 78 -6.63 0.53 -6.64
CA MET A 78 -7.87 -0.21 -6.92
C MET A 78 -8.72 -0.44 -5.66
N GLU A 79 -8.21 -0.14 -4.45
CA GLU A 79 -8.83 -0.47 -3.15
C GLU A 79 -9.16 -1.98 -3.01
N VAL A 80 -8.38 -2.84 -3.68
CA VAL A 80 -8.60 -4.31 -3.70
C VAL A 80 -7.82 -5.03 -2.60
N ASP A 81 -6.85 -4.39 -1.92
CA ASP A 81 -6.05 -5.08 -0.92
C ASP A 81 -6.79 -5.34 0.40
N GLU A 82 -6.57 -6.55 0.91
CA GLU A 82 -6.84 -6.99 2.28
C GLU A 82 -5.74 -6.49 3.25
N THR A 83 -4.72 -5.78 2.77
CA THR A 83 -3.56 -5.41 3.59
C THR A 83 -3.69 -4.02 4.21
N VAL A 84 -3.47 -3.93 5.53
CA VAL A 84 -3.39 -2.66 6.25
C VAL A 84 -2.03 -1.99 6.06
N HIS A 85 -2.03 -0.76 5.58
CA HIS A 85 -0.83 0.00 5.25
C HIS A 85 -0.34 0.86 6.44
N VAL A 86 0.01 0.22 7.56
CA VAL A 86 0.46 0.90 8.80
C VAL A 86 1.74 1.72 8.61
N LEU A 87 2.66 1.23 7.76
CA LEU A 87 3.96 1.88 7.50
C LEU A 87 3.80 3.28 6.91
N TYR A 88 2.81 3.50 6.04
CA TYR A 88 2.59 4.81 5.43
C TYR A 88 2.14 5.86 6.46
N ILE A 89 1.36 5.46 7.47
CA ILE A 89 1.01 6.35 8.59
C ILE A 89 2.27 6.72 9.37
N GLN A 90 3.15 5.74 9.63
CA GLN A 90 4.41 5.96 10.34
C GLN A 90 5.38 6.87 9.54
N GLU A 91 5.44 6.72 8.22
CA GLU A 91 6.26 7.57 7.35
C GLU A 91 5.77 9.01 7.33
N ASN A 92 4.46 9.23 7.20
CA ASN A 92 3.87 10.57 7.30
C ASN A 92 4.12 11.19 8.68
N LEU A 93 4.01 10.40 9.76
CA LEU A 93 4.32 10.84 11.12
C LEU A 93 5.79 11.28 11.26
N ASN A 94 6.72 10.52 10.68
CA ASN A 94 8.13 10.88 10.67
C ASN A 94 8.41 12.15 9.86
N GLU A 95 7.71 12.35 8.73
CA GLU A 95 7.79 13.60 7.95
C GLU A 95 7.32 14.80 8.79
N ILE A 96 6.20 14.67 9.50
CA ILE A 96 5.68 15.74 10.34
C ILE A 96 6.69 16.13 11.42
N LYS A 97 7.30 15.15 12.10
CA LYS A 97 8.35 15.42 13.10
C LYS A 97 9.54 16.18 12.51
N ARG A 98 9.99 15.80 11.31
CA ARG A 98 11.09 16.47 10.60
C ARG A 98 10.72 17.89 10.19
N LEU A 99 9.50 18.09 9.65
CA LEU A 99 9.01 19.41 9.25
C LEU A 99 8.80 20.33 10.45
N LYS A 100 8.32 19.81 11.59
CA LYS A 100 8.24 20.55 12.86
C LYS A 100 9.62 21.06 13.27
N ALA A 101 10.64 20.20 13.26
CA ALA A 101 12.01 20.60 13.59
C ALA A 101 12.60 21.66 12.63
N TYR A 102 12.16 21.69 11.36
CA TYR A 102 12.53 22.75 10.42
C TYR A 102 11.80 24.06 10.69
N TRP A 103 10.50 23.99 10.96
CA TRP A 103 9.71 25.16 11.31
C TRP A 103 10.21 25.83 12.59
N GLU A 104 10.60 25.06 13.60
CA GLU A 104 11.16 25.62 14.84
C GLU A 104 12.42 26.47 14.61
N LYS A 105 13.18 26.20 13.54
CA LYS A 105 14.40 26.93 13.16
C LYS A 105 14.18 28.12 12.24
N ASP A 106 13.25 28.00 11.29
CA ASP A 106 13.13 28.93 10.14
C ASP A 106 11.73 29.59 10.05
N ARG A 107 10.77 29.14 10.87
CA ARG A 107 9.39 29.67 11.02
C ARG A 107 8.63 29.93 9.72
N GLN A 108 9.01 29.27 8.62
CA GLN A 108 8.37 29.45 7.32
C GLN A 108 7.04 28.71 7.24
N GLU A 109 6.00 29.40 6.77
CA GLU A 109 4.65 28.88 6.57
C GLU A 109 4.62 27.60 5.68
N ARG A 110 5.53 27.50 4.70
CA ARG A 110 5.64 26.32 3.81
C ARG A 110 5.79 25.00 4.58
N TYR A 111 6.39 25.01 5.77
CA TYR A 111 6.51 23.80 6.59
C TYR A 111 5.17 23.44 7.25
N LEU A 112 4.40 24.43 7.70
CA LEU A 112 3.05 24.22 8.26
C LEU A 112 2.09 23.66 7.20
N LEU A 113 2.13 24.19 5.97
CA LEU A 113 1.33 23.67 4.84
C LEU A 113 1.65 22.20 4.54
N ARG A 114 2.93 21.82 4.57
CA ARG A 114 3.35 20.43 4.38
C ARG A 114 2.93 19.54 5.54
N ILE A 115 3.02 20.03 6.78
CA ILE A 115 2.51 19.30 7.97
C ILE A 115 1.00 19.05 7.81
N LYS A 116 0.22 20.06 7.42
CA LYS A 116 -1.23 19.92 7.14
C LYS A 116 -1.51 18.87 6.05
N LYS A 117 -0.68 18.83 4.99
CA LYS A 117 -0.77 17.80 3.95
C LYS A 117 -0.55 16.39 4.52
N HIS A 118 0.49 16.17 5.30
CA HIS A 118 0.78 14.87 5.89
C HIS A 118 -0.25 14.43 6.93
N LEU A 119 -0.82 15.36 7.70
CA LEU A 119 -1.93 15.06 8.62
C LEU A 119 -3.19 14.60 7.87
N ARG A 120 -3.55 15.28 6.77
CA ARG A 120 -4.67 14.85 5.90
C ARG A 120 -4.43 13.45 5.31
N GLU A 121 -3.18 13.18 4.92
CA GLU A 121 -2.80 11.88 4.38
C GLU A 121 -2.93 10.77 5.42
N ILE A 122 -2.49 11.02 6.66
CA ILE A 122 -2.70 10.10 7.79
C ILE A 122 -4.18 9.80 7.98
N THR A 123 -5.04 10.83 8.01
CA THR A 123 -6.49 10.65 8.16
C THR A 123 -7.07 9.79 7.05
N ARG A 124 -6.68 10.06 5.79
CA ARG A 124 -7.13 9.31 4.62
C ARG A 124 -6.73 7.83 4.72
N ILE A 125 -5.45 7.56 4.96
CA ILE A 125 -4.91 6.20 5.03
C ILE A 125 -5.50 5.43 6.23
N ALA A 126 -5.63 6.07 7.39
CA ALA A 126 -6.26 5.45 8.56
C ALA A 126 -7.71 5.04 8.28
N ALA A 127 -8.51 5.91 7.63
CA ALA A 127 -9.89 5.59 7.28
C ALA A 127 -9.99 4.43 6.28
N LEU A 128 -9.11 4.40 5.28
CA LEU A 128 -9.01 3.29 4.32
C LEU A 128 -8.67 1.98 5.02
N ASN A 129 -7.63 1.99 5.86
CA ASN A 129 -7.19 0.83 6.63
C ASN A 129 -8.31 0.26 7.54
N VAL A 130 -9.10 1.13 8.18
CA VAL A 130 -10.27 0.70 8.98
C VAL A 130 -11.34 0.04 8.10
N LYS A 131 -11.63 0.61 6.92
CA LYS A 131 -12.57 0.03 5.96
C LYS A 131 -12.09 -1.35 5.49
N THR A 132 -10.81 -1.48 5.15
CA THR A 132 -10.18 -2.75 4.75
C THR A 132 -10.31 -3.81 5.85
N LEU A 133 -9.90 -3.50 7.08
CA LEU A 133 -10.03 -4.43 8.22
C LEU A 133 -11.46 -4.94 8.41
N ARG A 134 -12.45 -4.04 8.29
CA ARG A 134 -13.86 -4.43 8.39
C ARG A 134 -14.27 -5.36 7.26
N ASN A 135 -13.91 -5.03 6.02
CA ASN A 135 -14.24 -5.85 4.85
C ASN A 135 -13.61 -7.25 4.98
N ASN A 136 -12.34 -7.34 5.37
CA ASN A 136 -11.65 -8.63 5.56
C ASN A 136 -12.31 -9.47 6.64
N MET A 137 -12.73 -8.85 7.74
CA MET A 137 -13.45 -9.53 8.81
C MET A 137 -14.77 -10.10 8.29
N GLU A 138 -15.57 -9.29 7.59
CA GLU A 138 -16.84 -9.71 6.98
C GLU A 138 -16.64 -10.85 5.96
N GLU A 139 -15.63 -10.74 5.09
CA GLU A 139 -15.27 -11.77 4.12
C GLU A 139 -14.83 -13.07 4.80
N THR A 140 -13.98 -12.98 5.84
CA THR A 140 -13.54 -14.14 6.61
C THR A 140 -14.71 -14.85 7.28
N TYR A 141 -15.68 -14.11 7.83
CA TYR A 141 -16.87 -14.71 8.44
C TYR A 141 -17.77 -15.40 7.42
N THR A 142 -17.92 -14.82 6.22
CA THR A 142 -18.89 -15.24 5.19
C THR A 142 -18.36 -16.33 4.27
N THR A 143 -17.06 -16.33 3.95
CA THR A 143 -16.48 -17.20 2.91
C THR A 143 -15.67 -18.38 3.47
N GLU A 144 -15.00 -18.21 4.60
CA GLU A 144 -14.18 -19.28 5.18
C GLU A 144 -15.09 -20.29 5.88
N SER A 145 -15.10 -21.55 5.43
CA SER A 145 -15.92 -22.59 6.06
C SER A 145 -15.11 -23.43 7.06
N HIS A 146 -13.79 -23.45 6.92
CA HIS A 146 -12.91 -24.21 7.80
C HIS A 146 -12.66 -23.44 9.10
N PHE A 147 -13.03 -24.04 10.23
CA PHE A 147 -13.00 -23.34 11.52
C PHE A 147 -11.60 -22.89 11.96
N ASP A 148 -10.60 -23.77 11.89
CA ASP A 148 -9.24 -23.42 12.33
C ASP A 148 -8.62 -22.31 11.47
N LEU A 149 -8.78 -22.39 10.14
CA LEU A 149 -8.33 -21.34 9.22
C LEU A 149 -9.09 -20.02 9.44
N LYS A 150 -10.39 -20.07 9.72
CA LYS A 150 -11.17 -18.88 10.08
C LYS A 150 -10.61 -18.22 11.33
N ARG A 151 -10.28 -19.01 12.37
CA ARG A 151 -9.69 -18.47 13.61
C ARG A 151 -8.36 -17.80 13.34
N GLU A 152 -7.47 -18.47 12.60
CA GLU A 152 -6.13 -17.95 12.25
C GLU A 152 -6.23 -16.62 11.48
N LYS A 153 -7.05 -16.55 10.42
CA LYS A 153 -7.30 -15.31 9.68
C LYS A 153 -7.85 -14.17 10.54
N LEU A 154 -8.75 -14.46 11.47
CA LEU A 154 -9.28 -13.46 12.40
C LEU A 154 -8.22 -12.98 13.42
N GLU A 155 -7.29 -13.84 13.82
CA GLU A 155 -6.14 -13.47 14.66
C GLU A 155 -5.16 -12.56 13.92
N ASP A 156 -4.95 -12.80 12.62
CA ASP A 156 -4.14 -11.92 11.76
C ASP A 156 -4.78 -10.53 11.60
N ILE A 157 -6.08 -10.48 11.30
CA ILE A 157 -6.86 -9.22 11.20
C ILE A 157 -6.77 -8.45 12.53
N ARG A 158 -6.87 -9.15 13.66
CA ARG A 158 -6.73 -8.54 14.98
C ARG A 158 -5.33 -7.95 15.19
N SER A 159 -4.29 -8.67 14.79
CA SER A 159 -2.90 -8.19 14.89
C SER A 159 -2.67 -6.95 14.03
N GLN A 160 -3.22 -6.92 12.81
CA GLN A 160 -3.18 -5.74 11.93
C GLN A 160 -3.93 -4.54 12.53
N ARG A 161 -5.10 -4.77 13.13
CA ARG A 161 -5.85 -3.74 13.87
C ARG A 161 -5.03 -3.17 15.02
N ASP A 162 -4.40 -4.02 15.83
CA ASP A 162 -3.61 -3.58 16.98
C ASP A 162 -2.39 -2.74 16.53
N ALA A 163 -1.77 -3.10 15.40
CA ALA A 163 -0.72 -2.30 14.78
C ALA A 163 -1.22 -0.93 14.28
N LEU A 164 -2.39 -0.89 13.63
CA LEU A 164 -3.03 0.35 13.18
C LEU A 164 -3.37 1.27 14.36
N GLU A 165 -3.95 0.70 15.42
CA GLU A 165 -4.24 1.44 16.65
C GLU A 165 -2.97 2.01 17.28
N GLY A 166 -1.88 1.22 17.28
CA GLY A 166 -0.58 1.65 17.79
C GLY A 166 -0.04 2.91 17.11
N VAL A 167 -0.13 2.98 15.76
CA VAL A 167 0.32 4.17 15.02
C VAL A 167 -0.64 5.34 15.14
N ILE A 168 -1.96 5.11 15.19
CA ILE A 168 -2.94 6.19 15.43
C ILE A 168 -2.68 6.83 16.79
N ARG A 169 -2.49 6.04 17.85
CA ARG A 169 -2.12 6.54 19.18
C ARG A 169 -0.80 7.30 19.17
N ALA A 170 0.15 6.91 18.32
CA ALA A 170 1.41 7.66 18.16
C ALA A 170 1.21 9.02 17.50
N VAL A 171 0.27 9.12 16.55
CA VAL A 171 -0.15 10.38 15.93
C VAL A 171 -0.88 11.26 16.95
N GLU A 172 -1.84 10.70 17.70
CA GLU A 172 -2.59 11.42 18.76
C GLU A 172 -1.63 12.03 19.80
N ARG A 173 -0.69 11.24 20.32
CA ARG A 173 0.34 11.73 21.26
C ARG A 173 1.20 12.86 20.68
N MET A 174 1.47 12.83 19.37
CA MET A 174 2.22 13.91 18.72
C MET A 174 1.37 15.19 18.68
N LEU A 175 0.07 15.08 18.40
CA LEU A 175 -0.84 16.22 18.38
C LEU A 175 -1.07 16.83 19.77
N GLU A 176 -1.00 16.01 20.82
CA GLU A 176 -1.04 16.45 22.23
C GLU A 176 0.19 17.28 22.65
N ASP A 177 1.27 17.29 21.86
CA ASP A 177 2.45 18.14 22.06
C ASP A 177 2.11 19.61 21.73
N GLY A 178 1.26 20.17 22.59
CA GLY A 178 0.45 21.37 22.35
C GLY A 178 1.24 22.65 22.14
N LEU A 179 2.52 22.72 22.52
CA LEU A 179 3.31 23.94 22.31
C LEU A 179 3.48 24.27 20.82
N PHE A 180 3.64 23.28 19.95
CA PHE A 180 3.77 23.54 18.51
C PHE A 180 2.41 23.81 17.87
N PHE A 181 1.43 22.92 18.11
CA PHE A 181 0.14 23.00 17.44
C PHE A 181 -0.72 24.17 17.95
N ASN A 182 -0.56 24.61 19.20
CA ASN A 182 -1.24 25.81 19.70
C ASN A 182 -0.58 27.09 19.16
N THR A 183 0.75 27.19 19.16
CA THR A 183 1.44 28.38 18.65
C THR A 183 1.33 28.52 17.14
N ALA A 184 1.36 27.42 16.39
CA ALA A 184 1.14 27.45 14.94
C ALA A 184 -0.34 27.70 14.58
N ALA A 185 -1.30 27.32 15.44
CA ALA A 185 -2.72 27.61 15.24
C ALA A 185 -3.06 29.09 15.38
N ASP A 186 -2.40 29.79 16.31
CA ASP A 186 -2.55 31.25 16.48
C ASP A 186 -2.01 32.07 15.29
N GLU A 187 -1.19 31.47 14.42
CA GLU A 187 -0.59 32.11 13.23
C GLU A 187 -1.29 31.76 11.89
N GLU A 188 -2.43 31.05 11.89
CA GLU A 188 -3.22 30.50 10.75
C GLU A 188 -3.19 28.97 10.64
N MET A 189 -3.74 28.24 11.62
CA MET A 189 -3.97 26.80 11.46
C MET A 189 -5.42 26.34 11.72
N PHE A 190 -6.39 26.99 11.07
CA PHE A 190 -7.70 26.40 10.80
C PHE A 190 -8.10 26.62 9.34
#